data_AF-A0A821MX51-F1
#
_entry.id   AF-A0A821MX51-F1
#
_cell.length_a   1.000
_cell.length_b   1.000
_cell.length_c   1.000
_cell.angle_alpha   90.00
_cell.angle_beta   90.00
_cell.angle_gamma   90.00
#
_symmetry.space_group_name_H-M   'P 1'
#
loop_
_entity.id
_entity.type
_entity.pdbx_description
1 polymer ?
#
loop_
_entity_poly.entity_id
_entity_poly.type
_entity_poly.pdbx_seq_one_letter_code
_entity_poly.pdbx_strand_id
1 'polypeptide(L)'
;MLHEIKNETIKHQISLIFALASIYPLLNLNGHVSIRSSIPSLFTILWQIIVYILTEDFIFFWTHYLFHTRWLYKYIHKKHHIFKQPTGLVSVLAHPLESTFQNQLGVWLGPFLVKDKHL
;
A
#
# COMPACT_ATOMS: atom_id res chain seq x y z
N MET A 1 22.84 2.65 -12.64
CA MET A 1 22.36 2.14 -11.33
C MET A 1 21.84 3.24 -10.42
N LEU A 2 22.68 4.12 -9.86
CA LEU A 2 22.21 5.19 -8.94
C LEU A 2 21.17 6.14 -9.56
N HIS A 3 21.35 6.51 -10.82
CA HIS A 3 20.38 7.33 -11.56
C HIS A 3 19.02 6.63 -11.74
N GLU A 4 19.03 5.31 -11.95
CA GLU A 4 17.81 4.52 -12.09
C GLU A 4 17.09 4.38 -10.74
N ILE A 5 17.84 4.08 -9.68
CA ILE A 5 17.32 4.10 -8.30
C ILE A 5 16.66 5.44 -8.00
N LYS A 6 17.35 6.55 -8.27
CA LYS A 6 16.79 7.89 -8.05
C LYS A 6 15.47 8.08 -8.80
N ASN A 7 15.41 7.73 -10.09
CA ASN A 7 14.20 7.92 -10.90
C ASN A 7 13.02 7.06 -10.43
N GLU A 8 13.27 5.79 -10.08
CA GLU A 8 12.22 4.90 -9.59
C GLU A 8 11.77 5.30 -8.19
N THR A 9 12.67 5.73 -7.32
CA THR A 9 12.32 6.34 -6.03
C THR A 9 11.42 7.56 -6.23
N ILE A 10 11.75 8.46 -7.16
CA ILE A 10 10.89 9.62 -7.46
C ILE A 10 9.50 9.16 -7.92
N LYS A 11 9.41 8.21 -8.86
CA LYS A 11 8.12 7.68 -9.34
C LYS A 11 7.31 7.03 -8.22
N HIS A 12 7.97 6.26 -7.35
CA HIS A 12 7.35 5.64 -6.18
C HIS A 12 6.79 6.70 -5.21
N GLN A 13 7.58 7.72 -4.88
CA GLN A 13 7.14 8.83 -4.01
C GLN A 13 5.99 9.62 -4.64
N ILE A 14 6.01 9.87 -5.95
CA ILE A 14 4.90 10.50 -6.67
C ILE A 14 3.64 9.62 -6.56
N SER A 15 3.76 8.30 -6.78
CA SER A 15 2.64 7.36 -6.64
C SER A 15 2.06 7.40 -5.24
N LEU A 16 2.90 7.43 -4.19
CA LEU A 16 2.44 7.52 -2.80
C LEU A 16 1.68 8.82 -2.54
N ILE A 17 2.19 9.95 -3.02
CA ILE A 17 1.53 11.25 -2.87
C ILE A 17 0.17 11.25 -3.56
N PHE A 18 0.07 10.72 -4.78
CA PHE A 18 -1.21 10.62 -5.49
C PHE A 18 -2.20 9.71 -4.74
N ALA A 19 -1.76 8.56 -4.25
CA ALA A 19 -2.62 7.67 -3.47
C ALA A 19 -3.11 8.32 -2.18
N LEU A 20 -2.21 8.94 -1.42
CA LEU A 20 -2.53 9.71 -0.22
C LEU A 20 -3.51 10.87 -0.51
N ALA A 21 -3.31 11.60 -1.62
CA ALA A 21 -4.22 12.67 -2.01
C ALA A 21 -5.60 12.13 -2.38
N SER A 22 -5.68 10.94 -2.97
CA SER A 22 -6.94 10.30 -3.35
C SER A 22 -7.69 9.63 -2.18
N ILE A 23 -7.00 9.20 -1.13
CA ILE A 23 -7.64 8.41 -0.07
C ILE A 23 -8.60 9.23 0.78
N TYR A 24 -8.21 10.45 1.15
CA TYR A 24 -9.04 11.31 1.99
C TYR A 24 -10.43 11.59 1.39
N PRO A 25 -10.56 12.04 0.11
CA PRO A 25 -11.88 12.21 -0.48
C PRO A 25 -12.64 10.90 -0.62
N LEU A 26 -11.98 9.76 -0.88
CA LEU A 26 -12.65 8.45 -0.96
C LEU A 26 -13.23 8.01 0.40
N LEU A 27 -12.49 8.20 1.49
CA LEU A 27 -12.96 7.91 2.84
C LEU A 27 -14.08 8.87 3.25
N ASN A 28 -13.97 10.16 2.91
CA ASN A 28 -15.01 11.15 3.20
C ASN A 28 -16.31 10.87 2.42
N LEU A 29 -16.24 10.54 1.13
CA LEU A 29 -17.41 10.17 0.32
C LEU A 29 -18.14 8.93 0.84
N ASN A 30 -17.41 7.99 1.45
CA ASN A 30 -18.00 6.79 2.07
C ASN A 30 -18.46 7.02 3.52
N GLY A 31 -18.32 8.24 4.05
CA GLY A 31 -18.74 8.63 5.39
C GLY A 31 -17.89 8.02 6.51
N HIS A 32 -16.60 7.76 6.25
CA HIS A 32 -15.62 7.30 7.25
C HIS A 32 -15.00 8.47 8.02
N VAL A 33 -15.04 9.69 7.49
CA VAL A 33 -14.38 10.83 8.13
C VAL A 33 -15.40 11.66 8.91
N SER A 34 -15.15 11.89 10.20
CA SER A 34 -15.94 12.83 11.00
C SER A 34 -15.04 13.79 11.76
N ILE A 35 -15.05 15.07 11.37
CA ILE A 35 -14.24 16.13 11.97
C ILE A 35 -14.59 16.39 13.46
N ARG A 36 -15.68 15.78 13.97
CA ARG A 36 -16.18 15.98 15.36
C ARG A 36 -16.18 14.70 16.20
N SER A 37 -15.44 13.67 15.84
CA SER A 37 -15.39 12.43 16.61
C SER A 37 -14.55 12.56 17.89
N SER A 38 -14.97 11.86 18.94
CA SER A 38 -14.15 11.66 20.14
C SER A 38 -12.92 10.79 19.84
N ILE A 39 -11.91 10.81 20.70
CA ILE A 39 -10.74 9.93 20.59
C ILE A 39 -11.18 8.46 20.73
N PRO A 40 -10.75 7.56 19.84
CA PRO A 40 -11.10 6.14 19.94
C PRO A 40 -10.51 5.51 21.21
N SER A 41 -11.20 4.50 21.75
CA SER A 41 -10.69 3.77 22.92
C SER A 41 -9.40 3.00 22.57
N LEU A 42 -8.58 2.69 23.58
CA LEU A 42 -7.39 1.84 23.37
C LEU A 42 -7.77 0.49 22.76
N PHE A 43 -8.88 -0.11 23.21
CA PHE A 43 -9.40 -1.34 22.61
C PHE A 43 -9.70 -1.16 21.12
N THR A 44 -10.33 -0.04 20.75
CA THR A 44 -10.64 0.31 19.35
C THR A 44 -9.37 0.31 18.50
N ILE A 45 -8.35 1.03 18.96
CA ILE A 45 -7.06 1.13 18.27
C ILE A 45 -6.43 -0.26 18.10
N LEU A 46 -6.42 -1.09 19.14
CA LEU A 46 -5.77 -2.40 19.12
C LEU A 46 -6.42 -3.37 18.14
N TRP A 47 -7.75 -3.50 18.14
CA TRP A 47 -8.40 -4.42 17.21
C TRP A 47 -8.30 -3.93 15.75
N GLN A 48 -8.33 -2.61 15.53
CA GLN A 48 -8.13 -2.02 14.20
C GLN A 48 -6.74 -2.33 13.66
N ILE A 49 -5.69 -2.16 14.48
CA ILE A 49 -4.31 -2.54 14.09
C ILE A 49 -4.26 -4.00 13.66
N ILE A 50 -4.89 -4.90 14.41
CA ILE A 50 -4.92 -6.33 14.05
C ILE A 50 -5.59 -6.53 12.69
N VAL A 51 -6.77 -5.93 12.47
CA VAL A 51 -7.48 -6.03 11.19
C VAL A 51 -6.66 -5.45 10.03
N TYR A 52 -5.98 -4.33 10.24
CA TYR A 52 -5.15 -3.69 9.22
C TYR A 52 -3.92 -4.53 8.88
N ILE A 53 -3.25 -5.11 9.87
CA ILE A 53 -2.12 -6.04 9.64
C ILE A 53 -2.59 -7.26 8.84
N LEU A 54 -3.71 -7.88 9.23
CA LEU A 54 -4.23 -9.05 8.52
C LEU A 54 -4.66 -8.71 7.08
N THR A 55 -5.26 -7.54 6.88
CA THR A 55 -5.67 -7.09 5.55
C THR A 55 -4.45 -6.83 4.67
N GLU A 56 -3.44 -6.16 5.20
CA GLU A 56 -2.21 -5.88 4.47
C GLU A 56 -1.47 -7.17 4.12
N ASP A 57 -1.28 -8.08 5.08
CA ASP A 57 -0.60 -9.35 4.85
C ASP A 57 -1.33 -10.20 3.79
N PHE A 58 -2.66 -10.26 3.88
CA PHE A 58 -3.48 -10.97 2.91
C PHE A 58 -3.34 -10.37 1.51
N ILE A 59 -3.53 -9.07 1.35
CA ILE A 59 -3.45 -8.40 0.05
C ILE A 59 -2.04 -8.50 -0.52
N PHE A 60 -1.00 -8.27 0.30
CA PHE A 60 0.39 -8.38 -0.10
C PHE A 60 0.69 -9.79 -0.62
N PHE A 61 0.32 -10.84 0.11
CA PHE A 61 0.56 -12.22 -0.28
C PHE A 61 -0.08 -12.55 -1.64
N TRP A 62 -1.37 -12.26 -1.80
CA TRP A 62 -2.10 -12.63 -3.02
C TRP A 62 -1.64 -11.82 -4.23
N THR A 63 -1.42 -10.51 -4.07
CA THR A 63 -0.93 -9.68 -5.16
C THR A 63 0.49 -10.05 -5.55
N HIS A 64 1.36 -10.35 -4.59
CA HIS A 64 2.70 -10.87 -4.85
C HIS A 64 2.66 -12.21 -5.62
N TYR A 65 1.82 -13.14 -5.18
CA TYR A 65 1.60 -14.41 -5.87
C TYR A 65 1.14 -14.18 -7.33
N LEU A 66 0.19 -13.27 -7.55
CA LEU A 66 -0.27 -12.91 -8.89
C LEU A 66 0.86 -12.29 -9.73
N PHE A 67 1.67 -11.41 -9.15
CA PHE A 67 2.80 -10.79 -9.83
C PHE A 67 3.89 -11.78 -10.26
N HIS A 68 3.92 -12.96 -9.65
CA HIS A 68 4.78 -14.08 -10.08
C HIS A 68 4.21 -14.94 -11.22
N THR A 69 2.99 -14.68 -11.69
CA THR A 69 2.47 -15.35 -12.90
C THR A 69 3.29 -14.96 -14.13
N ARG A 70 3.37 -15.85 -15.15
CA ARG A 70 4.31 -15.69 -16.29
C ARG A 70 4.26 -14.31 -16.96
N TRP A 71 3.06 -13.76 -17.18
CA TRP A 71 2.89 -12.48 -17.84
C TRP A 71 3.27 -11.32 -16.90
N LEU A 72 2.69 -11.28 -15.71
CA LEU A 72 2.94 -10.21 -14.74
C LEU A 72 4.40 -10.19 -14.29
N TYR A 73 5.02 -11.36 -14.14
CA TYR A 73 6.43 -11.46 -13.79
C TYR A 73 7.29 -10.83 -14.89
N LYS A 74 7.09 -11.23 -16.15
CA LYS A 74 7.91 -10.76 -17.27
C LYS A 74 7.87 -9.23 -17.44
N TYR A 75 6.70 -8.62 -17.26
CA TYR A 75 6.49 -7.20 -17.58
C TYR A 75 6.50 -6.27 -16.37
N ILE A 76 6.18 -6.76 -15.17
CA ILE A 76 6.00 -5.95 -13.96
C ILE A 76 7.03 -6.36 -12.89
N HIS A 77 6.98 -7.63 -12.45
CA HIS A 77 7.67 -8.04 -11.22
C HIS A 77 9.14 -8.42 -11.39
N LYS A 78 9.60 -8.70 -12.62
CA LYS A 78 10.98 -9.09 -12.90
C LYS A 78 11.98 -8.04 -12.42
N LYS A 79 11.62 -6.75 -12.50
CA LYS A 79 12.48 -5.64 -12.06
C LYS A 79 12.77 -5.68 -10.55
N HIS A 80 11.74 -5.96 -9.76
CA HIS A 80 11.85 -6.11 -8.31
C HIS A 80 12.84 -7.23 -7.92
N HIS A 81 12.86 -8.31 -8.69
CA HIS A 81 13.75 -9.46 -8.48
C HIS A 81 15.11 -9.38 -9.19
N ILE A 82 15.49 -8.23 -9.76
CA ILE A 82 16.82 -8.07 -10.38
C ILE A 82 17.94 -8.27 -9.36
N PHE A 83 17.70 -7.86 -8.11
CA PHE A 83 18.64 -7.99 -7.02
C PHE A 83 18.25 -9.17 -6.15
N LYS A 84 19.16 -10.15 -6.03
CA LYS A 84 18.92 -11.35 -5.20
C LYS A 84 18.93 -11.06 -3.70
N GLN A 85 19.61 -10.00 -3.28
CA GLN A 85 19.67 -9.59 -1.88
C GLN A 85 18.62 -8.50 -1.63
N PRO A 86 17.54 -8.80 -0.88
CA PRO A 86 16.54 -7.79 -0.56
C PRO A 86 17.14 -6.79 0.42
N THR A 87 17.02 -5.51 0.09
CA THR A 87 17.30 -4.40 1.00
C THR A 87 16.17 -3.40 0.88
N GLY A 88 15.91 -2.61 1.94
CA GLY A 88 14.84 -1.61 1.90
C GLY A 88 15.02 -0.55 0.81
N LEU A 89 16.26 -0.27 0.37
CA LEU A 89 16.50 0.65 -0.74
C LEU A 89 16.11 0.02 -2.09
N VAL A 90 16.36 -1.28 -2.23
CA VAL A 90 16.11 -2.02 -3.47
C VAL A 90 14.65 -2.44 -3.60
N SER A 91 13.90 -2.59 -2.50
CA SER A 91 12.46 -2.85 -2.57
C SER A 91 11.67 -1.71 -3.23
N VAL A 92 12.23 -0.49 -3.23
CA VAL A 92 11.66 0.68 -3.94
C VAL A 92 11.87 0.58 -5.46
N LEU A 93 12.78 -0.28 -5.94
CA LEU A 93 12.98 -0.57 -7.36
C LEU A 93 11.92 -1.55 -7.89
N ALA A 94 10.66 -1.15 -7.76
CA ALA A 94 9.52 -1.91 -8.24
C ALA A 94 8.83 -1.16 -9.38
N HIS A 95 8.06 -1.88 -10.18
CA HIS A 95 7.17 -1.24 -11.14
C HIS A 95 6.10 -0.41 -10.39
N PRO A 96 5.67 0.76 -10.87
CA PRO A 96 4.67 1.58 -10.17
C PRO A 96 3.36 0.83 -9.84
N LEU A 97 2.92 -0.06 -10.75
CA LEU A 97 1.75 -0.92 -10.50
C LEU A 97 1.99 -1.90 -9.35
N GLU A 98 3.18 -2.50 -9.25
CA GLU A 98 3.52 -3.36 -8.12
C GLU A 98 3.50 -2.56 -6.81
N SER A 99 4.09 -1.36 -6.81
CA SER A 99 4.01 -0.46 -5.64
C SER A 99 2.58 -0.06 -5.29
N THR A 100 1.67 0.04 -6.26
CA THR A 100 0.26 0.41 -6.03
C THR A 100 -0.53 -0.77 -5.45
N PHE A 101 -0.46 -1.93 -6.09
CA PHE A 101 -1.27 -3.08 -5.70
C PHE A 101 -0.69 -3.85 -4.51
N GLN A 102 0.64 -3.97 -4.42
CA GLN A 102 1.29 -4.76 -3.36
C GLN A 102 1.51 -3.95 -2.08
N ASN A 103 1.87 -2.66 -2.17
CA ASN A 103 2.23 -1.85 -0.99
C ASN A 103 1.14 -0.85 -0.54
N GLN A 104 0.27 -0.39 -1.45
CA GLN A 104 -0.70 0.67 -1.12
C GLN A 104 -2.10 0.10 -0.93
N LEU A 105 -2.50 -0.87 -1.76
CA LEU A 105 -3.88 -1.37 -1.73
C LEU A 105 -4.29 -1.94 -0.37
N GLY A 106 -3.48 -2.80 0.27
CA GLY A 106 -3.87 -3.40 1.55
C GLY A 106 -3.90 -2.39 2.70
N VAL A 107 -2.92 -1.47 2.74
CA VAL A 107 -2.85 -0.34 3.68
C VAL A 107 -4.13 0.49 3.63
N TRP A 108 -4.68 0.70 2.43
CA TRP A 108 -5.89 1.48 2.22
C TRP A 108 -7.18 0.68 2.38
N LEU A 109 -7.16 -0.60 2.00
CA LEU A 109 -8.34 -1.45 2.06
C LEU A 109 -8.76 -1.72 3.50
N GLY A 110 -7.83 -1.84 4.44
CA GLY A 110 -8.14 -2.02 5.87
C GLY A 110 -9.06 -0.90 6.41
N PRO A 111 -8.62 0.37 6.40
CA PRO A 111 -9.44 1.52 6.78
C PRO A 111 -10.71 1.70 5.94
N PHE A 112 -10.71 1.24 4.69
CA PHE A 112 -11.92 1.27 3.85
C PHE A 112 -12.96 0.23 4.29
N LEU A 113 -12.53 -0.97 4.69
CA LEU A 113 -13.42 -2.02 5.19
C LEU A 113 -13.91 -1.71 6.62
N VAL A 114 -13.04 -1.13 7.44
CA VAL A 114 -13.36 -0.68 8.78
C VAL A 114 -14.04 0.68 8.70
N LYS A 115 -15.37 0.68 8.81
CA LYS A 115 -16.12 1.93 8.94
C LYS A 115 -15.97 2.53 10.33
N ASP A 116 -14.79 3.10 10.58
CA ASP A 116 -14.58 3.95 11.74
C ASP A 116 -15.06 5.36 11.44
N LYS A 117 -15.66 6.02 12.44
CA LYS A 117 -16.02 7.45 12.40
C LYS A 117 -15.01 8.31 13.14
N HIS A 118 -13.99 7.71 13.74
CA HIS A 118 -12.92 8.39 14.49
C HIS A 118 -11.73 8.83 13.62
N LEU A 119 -11.81 8.62 12.29
CA LEU A 119 -10.82 9.05 11.29
C LEU A 119 -11.12 10.44 10.72
#